data_AF-A0AA89AIB5-F1
#
_entry.id   AF-A0AA89AIB5-F1
#
_cell.length_a   1.000
_cell.length_b   1.000
_cell.length_c   1.000
_cell.angle_alpha   90.00
_cell.angle_beta   90.00
_cell.angle_gamma   90.00
#
_symmetry.space_group_name_H-M   'P 1'
#
loop_
_entity.id
_entity.type
_entity.pdbx_description
1 polymer ?
#
loop_
_entity_poly.entity_id
_entity_poly.type
_entity_poly.pdbx_seq_one_letter_code
_entity_poly.pdbx_strand_id
1 'polypeptide(L)' 'MRMLSFDASAQGWAVIGSGSEMAKANGDTILRSFNELNNWMKNARERGFIVALNDHIRELQTPHHCNRLILPGIDNPEKV' A
#
# COMPACT_ATOMS: atom_id res chain seq x y z
N MET A 1 -10.82 -5.72 -9.19
CA MET A 1 -10.32 -4.85 -8.11
C MET A 1 -10.94 -5.30 -6.80
N ARG A 2 -10.17 -5.90 -5.87
CA ARG A 2 -10.66 -6.29 -4.53
C ARG A 2 -10.04 -5.36 -3.49
N MET A 3 -10.83 -4.43 -2.95
CA MET A 3 -10.45 -3.60 -1.80
C MET A 3 -10.53 -4.42 -0.50
N LEU A 4 -11.42 -5.41 -0.45
CA LEU A 4 -11.71 -6.26 0.72
C LEU A 4 -10.57 -7.19 1.16
N SER A 5 -9.49 -7.26 0.40
CA SER A 5 -8.29 -8.06 0.72
C SER A 5 -7.02 -7.26 0.49
N PHE A 6 -7.09 -5.93 0.59
CA PHE A 6 -5.88 -5.10 0.55
C PHE A 6 -5.24 -5.14 1.93
N ASP A 7 -4.33 -6.10 2.07
CA ASP A 7 -3.37 -6.27 3.17
C ASP A 7 -3.96 -6.14 4.59
N ALA A 8 -4.17 -7.27 5.27
CA ALA A 8 -4.50 -7.30 6.70
C ALA A 8 -3.28 -6.95 7.60
N SER A 9 -2.33 -6.18 7.06
CA SER A 9 -1.17 -5.69 7.78
C SER A 9 -1.59 -4.64 8.81
N ALA A 10 -1.09 -4.79 10.03
CA ALA A 10 -1.47 -4.00 11.19
C ALA A 10 -1.10 -2.50 11.11
N GLN A 11 -0.38 -2.06 10.06
CA GLN A 11 0.11 -0.68 9.91
C GLN A 11 -0.86 0.25 9.16
N GLY A 12 -2.05 -0.23 8.82
CA GLY A 12 -3.10 0.58 8.19
C GLY A 12 -2.87 0.81 6.69
N TRP A 13 -3.88 1.36 6.04
CA TRP A 13 -3.91 1.60 4.60
C TRP A 13 -4.52 2.98 4.33
N ALA A 14 -4.14 3.58 3.21
CA ALA A 14 -4.79 4.79 2.71
C ALA A 14 -5.15 4.63 1.24
N VAL A 15 -6.29 5.22 0.89
CA VAL A 15 -6.82 5.27 -0.46
C VAL A 15 -7.07 6.72 -0.81
N ILE A 16 -6.54 7.14 -1.96
CA ILE A 16 -6.70 8.49 -2.49
C ILE A 16 -7.32 8.33 -3.87
N GLY A 17 -8.48 8.94 -4.10
CA GLY A 17 -9.21 8.81 -5.34
C GLY A 17 -9.74 10.14 -5.84
N SER A 18 -9.84 10.27 -7.16
CA SER A 18 -10.49 11.37 -7.85
C SER A 18 -11.24 10.81 -9.05
N GLY A 19 -12.58 10.85 -8.99
CA GLY A 19 -13.44 10.26 -10.02
C GLY A 19 -13.23 8.75 -10.16
N SER A 20 -12.79 8.31 -11.35
CA SER A 20 -12.52 6.89 -11.66
C SER A 20 -11.08 6.47 -11.29
N GLU A 21 -10.21 7.43 -10.99
CA GLU A 21 -8.81 7.16 -10.66
C GLU A 21 -8.64 6.94 -9.16
N MET A 22 -7.84 5.93 -8.79
CA MET A 22 -7.60 5.58 -7.40
C MET A 22 -6.16 5.09 -7.20
N ALA A 23 -5.52 5.58 -6.15
CA ALA A 23 -4.26 5.09 -5.62
C ALA A 23 -4.49 4.48 -4.23
N LYS A 24 -3.82 3.36 -3.97
CA LYS A 24 -3.91 2.65 -2.68
C LYS A 24 -2.53 2.14 -2.27
N ALA A 25 -2.18 2.32 -1.01
CA ALA A 25 -0.95 1.80 -0.45
C ALA A 25 -1.03 1.68 1.07
N ASN A 26 -0.06 0.96 1.65
CA ASN A 26 0.09 0.83 3.09
C ASN A 26 0.41 2.21 3.71
N GLY A 27 0.05 2.41 4.97
CA GLY A 27 0.22 3.67 5.69
C GLY A 27 1.63 4.24 5.57
N ASP A 28 2.65 3.41 5.83
CA ASP A 28 4.06 3.78 5.69
C ASP A 28 4.44 4.20 4.26
N THR A 29 3.97 3.48 3.25
CA THR A 29 4.27 3.78 1.84
C THR A 29 3.63 5.11 1.41
N ILE A 30 2.40 5.36 1.84
CA ILE A 30 1.70 6.63 1.55
C ILE A 30 2.40 7.79 2.27
N LEU A 31 2.77 7.61 3.54
CA LEU A 31 3.49 8.64 4.29
C LEU A 31 4.85 8.96 3.66
N ARG A 32 5.60 7.94 3.26
CA ARG A 32 6.86 8.10 2.51
C ARG A 32 6.65 8.81 1.18
N SER A 33 5.62 8.42 0.42
CA SER A 33 5.28 9.06 -0.85
C SER A 33 5.00 10.55 -0.67
N PHE A 34 4.33 10.95 0.42
CA PHE A 34 4.08 12.35 0.73
C PHE A 34 5.30 13.11 1.24
N ASN A 35 6.20 12.47 1.99
CA ASN A 35 7.48 13.08 2.35
C ASN A 35 8.34 13.36 1.12
N GLU A 36 8.26 12.50 0.11
CA GLU A 36 8.98 12.63 -1.16
C GLU A 36 8.18 13.39 -2.23
N LEU A 37 7.12 14.12 -1.85
CA LEU A 37 6.25 14.84 -2.80
C LEU A 37 7.06 15.66 -3.79
N ASN A 38 8.07 16.40 -3.31
CA ASN A 38 8.91 17.26 -4.16
C ASN A 38 9.62 16.50 -5.29
N ASN A 39 9.90 15.22 -5.13
CA ASN A 39 10.60 14.40 -6.12
C ASN A 39 9.69 14.06 -7.32
N TRP A 40 8.42 13.76 -7.06
CA TRP A 40 7.46 13.35 -8.09
C TRP A 40 6.40 14.41 -8.42
N MET A 41 6.39 15.56 -7.74
CA MET A 41 5.43 16.65 -7.96
C MET A 41 5.50 17.22 -9.38
N LYS A 42 6.67 17.21 -10.02
CA LYS A 42 6.81 17.58 -11.44
C LYS A 42 5.98 16.65 -12.32
N ASN A 43 6.13 15.34 -12.12
CA ASN A 43 5.35 14.32 -12.82
C ASN A 43 3.84 14.46 -12.54
N ALA A 44 3.46 14.84 -11.31
CA ALA A 44 2.06 15.07 -10.94
C ALA A 44 1.42 16.24 -11.71
N ARG A 45 2.19 17.30 -12.00
CA ARG A 45 1.71 18.43 -12.81
C ARG A 45 1.55 18.08 -14.28
N GLU A 46 2.40 17.20 -14.81
CA GLU A 46 2.39 16.83 -16.23
C GLU A 46 1.41 15.70 -16.55
N ARG A 47 1.28 14.72 -15.65
CA ARG A 47 0.55 13.46 -15.90
C ARG A 47 -0.70 13.27 -15.05
N GLY A 48 -0.92 14.16 -14.07
CA GLY A 48 -2.00 14.07 -13.10
C GLY A 48 -1.56 13.46 -11.77
N PHE A 49 -2.18 13.92 -10.69
CA PHE A 49 -1.77 13.59 -9.33
C PHE A 49 -1.89 12.10 -9.01
N ILE A 50 -3.02 11.48 -9.32
CA ILE A 50 -3.28 10.06 -8.99
C ILE A 50 -2.37 9.13 -9.80
N VAL A 51 -2.11 9.46 -11.07
CA VAL A 51 -1.21 8.69 -11.94
C VAL A 51 0.22 8.75 -11.43
N ALA A 52 0.73 9.94 -11.16
CA ALA A 52 2.10 10.12 -10.66
C ALA A 52 2.29 9.49 -9.26
N LEU A 53 1.27 9.58 -8.39
CA LEU A 53 1.29 8.93 -7.09
C LEU A 53 1.34 7.40 -7.22
N ASN A 54 0.56 6.82 -8.13
CA ASN A 54 0.58 5.37 -8.37
C ASN A 54 1.94 4.90 -8.91
N ASP A 55 2.58 5.67 -9.79
CA ASP A 55 3.91 5.34 -10.29
C ASP A 55 4.96 5.41 -9.17
N HIS A 56 4.94 6.46 -8.33
CA HIS A 56 5.84 6.57 -7.18
C HIS A 56 5.64 5.45 -6.15
N ILE A 57 4.38 5.09 -5.86
CA ILE A 57 4.05 3.96 -4.98
C ILE A 57 4.61 2.64 -5.55
N ARG A 58 4.57 2.44 -6.87
CA ARG A 58 5.15 1.25 -7.51
C ARG A 58 6.67 1.21 -7.40
N GLU A 59 7.34 2.35 -7.48
CA GLU A 59 8.78 2.45 -7.26
C GLU A 59 9.16 2.14 -5.81
N LEU A 60 8.33 2.56 -4.85
CA LEU A 60 8.52 2.29 -3.43
C LEU A 60 8.16 0.86 -3.00
N GLN A 61 7.22 0.21 -3.70
CA GLN A 61 6.88 -1.18 -3.47
C GLN A 61 7.95 -2.10 -4.07
N THR A 62 9.06 -2.27 -3.34
CA THR A 62 10.03 -3.33 -3.63
C THR A 62 9.33 -4.70 -3.60
N PRO A 63 9.70 -5.66 -4.47
CA PRO A 63 9.00 -6.96 -4.64
C PRO A 63 9.10 -7.91 -3.45
N HIS A 64 9.68 -7.48 -2.32
CA HIS A 64 9.73 -8.23 -1.08
C HIS A 64 8.37 -8.20 -0.37
N HIS A 65 7.38 -8.86 -0.98
CA HIS A 65 6.18 -9.25 -0.29
C HIS A 65 6.57 -10.30 0.75
N CYS A 66 6.69 -9.90 2.02
CA CYS A 66 6.66 -10.87 3.12
C CYS A 66 5.29 -11.56 3.07
N ASN A 67 5.25 -12.77 2.51
CA ASN A 67 4.11 -13.65 2.66
C ASN A 67 4.01 -14.04 4.15
N ARG A 68 3.19 -13.31 4.90
CA ARG A 68 2.81 -13.72 6.25
C ARG A 68 1.85 -14.89 6.11
N LEU A 69 2.39 -16.10 6.25
CA LEU A 69 1.60 -17.31 6.42
C LEU A 69 0.98 -17.28 7.83
N ILE A 70 -0.33 -17.03 7.92
CA ILE A 70 -1.09 -17.29 9.15
C ILE A 70 -1.47 -18.77 9.10
N LEU A 71 -0.82 -19.61 9.90
CA LEU A 71 -1.24 -20.99 10.10
C LEU A 71 -2.36 -21.01 11.16
N PRO A 72 -3.59 -21.45 10.84
CA PRO A 72 -4.58 -21.74 11.86
C PRO A 72 -4.21 -23.08 12.53
N GLY A 73 -3.98 -23.08 13.86
CA GLY A 73 -3.93 -24.31 14.67
C GLY A 73 -2.63 -24.60 15.42
N ILE A 74 -2.12 -23.67 16.25
CA ILE A 74 -1.15 -24.00 17.32
C ILE A 74 -1.65 -23.57 18.71
N ASP A 75 -2.96 -23.54 18.89
CA ASP A 75 -3.63 -23.48 20.18
C ASP A 75 -4.04 -24.89 20.65
N ASN A 76 -3.11 -25.86 20.63
CA ASN A 76 -3.23 -26.97 21.58
C ASN A 76 -1.90 -27.72 21.83
N PRO A 77 -1.05 -27.24 22.76
CA PRO A 77 -0.18 -28.14 23.49
C PRO A 77 -1.00 -28.77 24.62
N GLU A 78 -1.30 -30.05 24.47
CA GLU A 78 -1.52 -31.04 25.54
C GLU A 78 -2.34 -30.64 26.78
N LYS A 79 -3.53 -31.23 26.91
CA LYS A 79 -3.95 -31.81 28.20
C LYS A 79 -4.64 -33.16 27.99
N VAL A 80 -3.89 -34.21 28.34
CA VAL A 80 -4.24 -35.43 29.09
C VAL A 80 -5.66 -35.96 28.94
#